data_AF-Q49XM0-F1
#
_entry.id   AF-Q49XM0-F1
#
_cell.length_a   1.000
_cell.length_b   1.000
_cell.length_c   1.000
_cell.angle_alpha   90.00
_cell.angle_beta   90.00
_cell.angle_gamma   90.00
#
_symmetry.space_group_name_H-M   'P 1'
#
loop_
_entity.id
_entity.type
_entity.pdbx_description
1 polymer ?
#
loop_
_entity_poly.entity_id
_entity_poly.type
_entity_poly.pdbx_seq_one_letter_code
_entity_poly.pdbx_strand_id
1 'polypeptide(L)'
;MLKNIAISGFSDEISSDFETQLQKVNELGMNYISLRGIDGENIGKFTVDKIRTTVLPKLKKWNIGVSSIGSPIGKIYIQDDAAFQEQLSILKTMCEIANELECKYIPIFSFYIPKEDNFDDYESDVISKLKQFATIAEQYNIILLHENEKDIFGDIARRCKVILDKVGSAHFKAIFDFANFVQCGEDTQACYDLLSNHIEYIHIKDAVYEDSINVVLVMVK
;
A
#
# COMPACT_ATOMS: atom_id res chain seq x y z
N MET A 1 -19.36 -13.84 12.00
CA MET A 1 -18.14 -13.06 11.74
C MET A 1 -17.03 -14.03 11.37
N LEU A 2 -16.27 -13.74 10.31
CA LEU A 2 -15.08 -14.51 9.96
C LEU A 2 -14.11 -14.40 11.14
N LYS A 3 -13.73 -15.53 11.75
CA LYS A 3 -12.74 -15.53 12.84
C LYS A 3 -11.37 -15.28 12.21
N ASN A 4 -10.59 -14.36 12.78
CA ASN A 4 -9.21 -14.02 12.39
C ASN A 4 -9.05 -13.18 11.10
N ILE A 5 -10.04 -12.39 10.69
CA ILE A 5 -9.88 -11.42 9.59
C ILE A 5 -10.00 -10.00 10.16
N ALA A 6 -9.01 -9.15 9.91
CA ALA A 6 -9.09 -7.73 10.20
C ALA A 6 -9.63 -6.98 8.98
N ILE A 7 -10.62 -6.13 9.20
CA ILE A 7 -11.22 -5.27 8.17
C ILE A 7 -10.81 -3.84 8.49
N SER A 8 -10.30 -3.15 7.47
CA SER A 8 -9.95 -1.73 7.52
C SER A 8 -10.46 -1.01 6.27
N GLY A 9 -10.15 0.27 6.14
CA GLY A 9 -10.47 1.08 4.98
C GLY A 9 -9.68 2.38 5.01
N PHE A 10 -9.59 3.06 3.86
CA PHE A 10 -9.03 4.41 3.80
C PHE A 10 -10.03 5.38 4.42
N SER A 11 -9.86 5.70 5.70
CA SER A 11 -10.82 6.48 6.47
C SER A 11 -10.96 7.92 5.98
N ASP A 12 -9.96 8.44 5.27
CA ASP A 12 -9.99 9.75 4.62
C ASP A 12 -10.99 9.85 3.46
N GLU A 13 -11.53 8.72 2.98
CA GLU A 13 -12.66 8.70 2.03
C GLU A 13 -14.00 9.05 2.70
N ILE A 14 -14.07 9.00 4.03
CA ILE A 14 -15.26 9.42 4.81
C ILE A 14 -15.23 10.94 5.04
N SER A 15 -14.07 11.48 5.42
CA SER A 15 -13.89 12.90 5.76
C SER A 15 -12.41 13.26 5.77
N SER A 16 -12.07 14.51 5.45
CA SER A 16 -10.71 15.02 5.65
C SER A 16 -10.36 15.24 7.13
N ASP A 17 -11.35 15.52 7.99
CA ASP A 17 -11.16 15.74 9.43
C ASP A 17 -10.95 14.41 10.17
N PHE A 18 -9.79 14.25 10.80
CA PHE A 18 -9.37 12.97 11.37
C PHE A 18 -10.23 12.54 12.57
N GLU A 19 -10.77 13.48 13.34
CA GLU A 19 -11.67 13.13 14.45
C GLU A 19 -12.97 12.50 13.91
N THR A 20 -13.53 13.08 12.85
CA THR A 20 -14.71 12.57 12.14
C THR A 20 -14.44 11.20 11.53
N GLN A 21 -13.26 11.01 10.92
CA GLN A 21 -12.85 9.70 10.39
C GLN A 21 -12.92 8.61 11.47
N LEU A 22 -12.28 8.84 12.62
CA LEU A 22 -12.21 7.88 13.72
C LEU A 22 -13.58 7.64 14.36
N GLN A 23 -14.36 8.69 14.58
CA GLN A 23 -15.72 8.56 15.08
C GLN A 23 -16.56 7.65 14.18
N LYS A 24 -16.54 7.87 12.87
CA LYS A 24 -17.35 7.09 11.93
C LYS A 24 -16.91 5.64 11.80
N VAL A 25 -15.59 5.39 11.77
CA VAL A 25 -15.05 4.03 11.78
C VAL A 25 -15.48 3.28 13.06
N ASN A 26 -15.45 3.96 14.22
CA ASN A 26 -15.91 3.39 15.48
C ASN A 26 -17.43 3.10 15.48
N GLU A 27 -18.25 4.03 14.98
CA GLU A 27 -19.71 3.85 14.83
C GLU A 27 -20.07 2.65 13.92
N LEU A 28 -19.23 2.36 12.92
CA LEU A 28 -19.35 1.18 12.04
C LEU A 28 -18.89 -0.12 12.70
N GLY A 29 -18.36 -0.08 13.93
CA GLY A 29 -17.85 -1.25 14.65
C GLY A 29 -16.50 -1.76 14.13
N MET A 30 -15.76 -0.95 13.36
CA MET A 30 -14.44 -1.27 12.85
C MET A 30 -13.36 -0.90 13.87
N ASN A 31 -12.31 -1.72 13.96
CA ASN A 31 -11.21 -1.54 14.91
C ASN A 31 -9.91 -1.07 14.25
N TYR A 32 -9.88 -1.00 12.91
CA TYR A 32 -8.67 -0.69 12.15
C TYR A 32 -8.95 0.29 11.00
N ILE A 33 -7.96 1.11 10.68
CA ILE A 33 -7.93 1.95 9.49
C ILE A 33 -6.64 1.72 8.68
N SER A 34 -6.73 1.94 7.37
CA SER A 34 -5.59 2.13 6.49
C SER A 34 -5.29 3.62 6.44
N LEU A 35 -4.28 4.05 7.18
CA LEU A 35 -4.02 5.47 7.44
C LEU A 35 -3.25 6.11 6.28
N ARG A 36 -3.89 7.07 5.59
CA ARG A 36 -3.31 7.76 4.42
C ARG A 36 -3.38 9.28 4.56
N GLY A 37 -4.57 9.82 4.80
CA GLY A 37 -4.83 11.25 4.94
C GLY A 37 -5.29 11.63 6.34
N ILE A 38 -4.70 12.67 6.91
CA ILE A 38 -5.00 13.20 8.25
C ILE A 38 -5.17 14.71 8.13
N ASP A 39 -6.35 15.23 8.44
CA ASP A 39 -6.67 16.67 8.41
C ASP A 39 -6.33 17.31 7.04
N GLY A 40 -6.58 16.57 5.96
CA GLY A 40 -6.30 16.98 4.57
C GLY A 40 -4.85 16.83 4.11
N GLU A 41 -3.95 16.32 4.95
CA GLU A 41 -2.53 16.13 4.63
C GLU A 41 -2.17 14.63 4.52
N ASN A 42 -1.33 14.28 3.55
CA ASN A 42 -0.84 12.91 3.41
C ASN A 42 0.17 12.56 4.52
N ILE A 43 0.05 11.37 5.09
CA ILE A 43 0.92 10.89 6.17
C ILE A 43 2.42 10.88 5.83
N GLY A 44 2.78 10.75 4.54
CA GLY A 44 4.17 10.84 4.09
C GLY A 44 4.84 12.19 4.33
N LYS A 45 4.08 13.24 4.70
CA LYS A 45 4.60 14.57 5.09
C LYS A 45 4.79 14.74 6.60
N PHE A 46 4.36 13.76 7.39
CA PHE A 46 4.40 13.86 8.85
C PHE A 46 5.79 13.46 9.37
N THR A 47 6.15 14.02 10.52
CA THR A 47 7.29 13.54 11.32
C THR A 47 6.80 12.56 12.37
N VAL A 48 7.69 11.69 12.86
CA VAL A 48 7.40 10.78 13.98
C VAL A 48 6.86 11.53 15.21
N ASP A 49 7.42 12.71 15.50
CA ASP A 49 6.97 13.53 16.62
C ASP A 49 5.55 14.07 16.44
N LYS A 50 5.21 14.53 15.22
CA LYS A 50 3.83 14.95 14.90
C LYS A 50 2.85 13.78 15.05
N ILE A 51 3.22 12.58 14.62
CA ILE A 51 2.41 11.37 14.80
C ILE A 51 2.18 11.09 16.29
N ARG A 52 3.26 11.07 17.09
CA ARG A 52 3.21 10.79 18.53
C ARG A 52 2.35 11.79 19.29
N THR A 53 2.47 13.08 18.97
CA THR A 53 1.84 14.16 19.73
C THR A 53 0.40 14.46 19.29
N THR A 54 0.05 14.20 18.03
CA THR A 54 -1.26 14.62 17.48
C THR A 54 -2.15 13.49 16.98
N VAL A 55 -1.58 12.39 16.48
CA VAL A 55 -2.33 11.31 15.82
C VAL A 55 -2.57 10.15 16.78
N LEU A 56 -1.50 9.66 17.41
CA LEU A 56 -1.56 8.52 18.34
C LEU A 56 -2.54 8.73 19.51
N PRO A 57 -2.66 9.92 20.13
CA PRO A 57 -3.64 10.16 21.19
C PRO A 57 -5.09 10.03 20.70
N LYS A 58 -5.39 10.48 19.47
CA LYS A 58 -6.72 10.36 18.87
C LYS A 58 -7.06 8.90 18.57
N LEU A 59 -6.13 8.15 17.99
CA LEU A 59 -6.28 6.70 17.76
C LEU A 59 -6.60 5.95 19.07
N LYS A 60 -5.85 6.24 20.14
CA LYS A 60 -6.08 5.67 21.48
C LYS A 60 -7.44 6.05 22.07
N LYS A 61 -7.86 7.31 21.93
CA LYS A 61 -9.17 7.80 22.40
C LYS A 61 -10.33 6.99 21.79
N TRP A 62 -10.23 6.69 20.49
CA TRP A 62 -11.27 5.97 19.76
C TRP A 62 -11.08 4.44 19.73
N ASN A 63 -10.01 3.93 20.35
CA ASN A 63 -9.64 2.51 20.34
C ASN A 63 -9.54 1.95 18.91
N ILE A 64 -8.91 2.70 18.01
CA ILE A 64 -8.69 2.33 16.60
C ILE A 64 -7.20 2.10 16.36
N GLY A 65 -6.86 0.93 15.82
CA GLY A 65 -5.52 0.60 15.35
C GLY A 65 -5.28 0.99 13.89
N VAL A 66 -4.01 0.97 13.47
CA VAL A 66 -3.62 1.19 12.08
C VAL A 66 -3.19 -0.14 11.49
N SER A 67 -3.89 -0.61 10.45
CA SER A 67 -3.58 -1.88 9.78
C SER A 67 -2.58 -1.72 8.65
N SER A 68 -2.50 -0.54 8.02
CA SER A 68 -1.50 -0.21 7.00
C SER A 68 -1.32 1.30 6.90
N ILE A 69 -0.16 1.75 6.40
CA ILE A 69 0.12 3.17 6.12
C ILE A 69 0.17 3.41 4.63
N GLY A 70 -0.84 4.07 4.07
CA GLY A 70 -0.91 4.36 2.64
C GLY A 70 0.26 5.22 2.18
N SER A 71 1.05 4.71 1.23
CA SER A 71 2.22 5.39 0.70
C SER A 71 2.14 5.59 -0.82
N PRO A 72 2.75 6.65 -1.37
CA PRO A 72 2.93 6.82 -2.81
C PRO A 72 4.26 6.20 -3.31
N ILE A 73 4.98 5.42 -2.50
CA ILE A 73 6.29 4.88 -2.85
C ILE A 73 6.17 4.00 -4.11
N GLY A 74 7.07 4.21 -5.08
CA GLY A 74 7.05 3.56 -6.40
C GLY A 74 6.29 4.32 -7.49
N LYS A 75 5.38 5.26 -7.18
CA LYS A 75 4.63 6.04 -8.19
C LYS A 75 5.44 7.15 -8.88
N ILE A 76 6.60 6.81 -9.41
CA ILE A 76 7.51 7.67 -10.16
C ILE A 76 7.94 6.96 -11.44
N TYR A 77 8.47 7.70 -12.41
CA TYR A 77 9.06 7.08 -13.60
C TYR A 77 10.34 6.35 -13.23
N ILE A 78 10.57 5.18 -13.86
CA ILE A 78 11.74 4.34 -13.58
C ILE A 78 13.07 5.07 -13.82
N GLN A 79 13.13 6.03 -14.75
CA GLN A 79 14.34 6.81 -15.03
C GLN A 79 14.54 8.03 -14.11
N ASP A 80 13.59 8.36 -13.22
CA ASP A 80 13.71 9.51 -12.32
C ASP A 80 14.49 9.13 -11.06
N ASP A 81 15.82 9.16 -11.18
CA ASP A 81 16.72 8.81 -10.08
C ASP A 81 16.65 9.82 -8.92
N ALA A 82 16.37 11.09 -9.20
CA ALA A 82 16.24 12.10 -8.15
C ALA A 82 15.02 11.83 -7.27
N ALA A 83 13.85 11.59 -7.89
CA ALA A 83 12.65 11.22 -7.16
C ALA A 83 12.80 9.87 -6.45
N PHE A 84 13.55 8.92 -7.04
CA PHE A 84 13.83 7.65 -6.38
C PHE A 84 14.66 7.83 -5.09
N GLN A 85 15.71 8.67 -5.11
CA GLN A 85 16.49 8.97 -3.91
C GLN A 85 15.64 9.67 -2.83
N GLU A 86 14.73 10.55 -3.22
CA GLU A 86 13.76 11.15 -2.30
C GLU A 86 12.85 10.09 -1.66
N GLN A 87 12.32 9.16 -2.47
CA GLN A 87 11.47 8.07 -1.98
C GLN A 87 12.19 7.15 -0.99
N LEU A 88 13.50 6.90 -1.13
CA LEU A 88 14.26 6.15 -0.12
C LEU A 88 14.23 6.85 1.25
N SER A 89 14.36 8.18 1.26
CA SER A 89 14.33 8.99 2.48
C SER A 89 12.93 9.05 3.10
N ILE A 90 11.91 9.20 2.26
CA ILE A 90 10.50 9.16 2.69
C ILE A 90 10.17 7.78 3.27
N LEU A 91 10.55 6.69 2.60
CA LEU A 91 10.27 5.33 3.05
C LEU A 91 10.87 5.04 4.43
N LYS A 92 12.11 5.50 4.68
CA LYS A 92 12.73 5.38 6.00
C LYS A 92 11.87 6.05 7.08
N THR A 93 11.43 7.28 6.82
CA THR A 93 10.58 8.04 7.75
C THR A 93 9.23 7.35 7.96
N MET A 94 8.64 6.81 6.89
CA MET A 94 7.39 6.05 6.98
C MET A 94 7.54 4.76 7.79
N CYS A 95 8.68 4.08 7.71
CA CYS A 95 8.96 2.91 8.55
C CYS A 95 9.09 3.27 10.04
N GLU A 96 9.71 4.41 10.36
CA GLU A 96 9.76 4.93 11.73
C GLU A 96 8.35 5.27 12.25
N ILE A 97 7.52 5.91 11.42
CA ILE A 97 6.11 6.20 11.74
C ILE A 97 5.31 4.90 11.93
N ALA A 98 5.53 3.89 11.09
CA ALA A 98 4.86 2.59 11.20
C ALA A 98 5.13 1.94 12.56
N ASN A 99 6.38 1.98 13.03
CA ASN A 99 6.73 1.47 14.35
C ASN A 99 6.08 2.26 15.49
N GLU A 100 6.00 3.60 15.40
CA GLU A 100 5.30 4.42 16.40
C GLU A 100 3.80 4.13 16.47
N LEU A 101 3.20 3.73 15.34
CA LEU A 101 1.80 3.37 15.21
C LEU A 101 1.52 1.88 15.45
N GLU A 102 2.56 1.09 15.79
CA GLU A 102 2.49 -0.37 15.92
C GLU A 102 1.92 -1.07 14.66
N CYS A 103 2.16 -0.47 13.49
CA CYS A 103 1.71 -0.94 12.18
C CYS A 103 2.84 -1.69 11.47
N LYS A 104 2.53 -2.86 10.90
CA LYS A 104 3.52 -3.70 10.21
C LYS A 104 3.61 -3.49 8.71
N TYR A 105 2.64 -2.83 8.10
CA TYR A 105 2.41 -2.90 6.66
C TYR A 105 2.44 -1.53 5.99
N ILE A 106 3.23 -1.42 4.93
CA ILE A 106 3.26 -0.24 4.06
C ILE A 106 3.02 -0.70 2.60
N PRO A 107 1.85 -0.40 2.03
CA PRO A 107 1.61 -0.52 0.60
C PRO A 107 2.61 0.31 -0.19
N ILE A 108 3.19 -0.27 -1.23
CA ILE A 108 4.06 0.39 -2.20
C ILE A 108 3.68 -0.06 -3.61
N PHE A 109 4.22 0.62 -4.60
CA PHE A 109 4.08 0.29 -6.01
C PHE A 109 5.44 -0.06 -6.62
N SER A 110 5.46 -0.46 -7.89
CA SER A 110 6.70 -0.61 -8.66
C SER A 110 7.14 0.73 -9.22
N PHE A 111 7.01 0.97 -10.53
CA PHE A 111 7.41 2.22 -11.21
C PHE A 111 6.63 2.40 -12.50
N TYR A 112 6.35 3.65 -12.88
CA TYR A 112 5.85 3.96 -14.22
C TYR A 112 6.95 3.69 -15.25
N ILE A 113 6.57 3.02 -16.33
CA ILE A 113 7.43 2.82 -17.50
C ILE A 113 6.88 3.70 -18.64
N PRO A 114 7.74 4.35 -19.45
CA PRO A 114 7.27 5.06 -20.63
C PRO A 114 6.36 4.18 -21.50
N LYS A 115 5.19 4.68 -21.88
CA LYS A 115 4.14 3.88 -22.52
C LYS A 115 4.54 3.27 -23.87
N GLU A 116 5.48 3.90 -24.56
CA GLU A 116 5.99 3.44 -25.85
C GLU A 116 7.07 2.36 -25.72
N ASP A 117 7.60 2.14 -24.51
CA ASP A 117 8.65 1.17 -24.28
C ASP A 117 8.06 -0.21 -23.94
N ASN A 118 8.87 -1.24 -24.18
CA ASN A 118 8.58 -2.56 -23.65
C ASN A 118 8.94 -2.62 -22.16
N PHE A 119 7.94 -2.80 -21.32
CA PHE A 119 8.07 -2.86 -19.87
C PHE A 119 9.05 -3.95 -19.42
N ASP A 120 9.08 -5.10 -20.09
CA ASP A 120 9.94 -6.23 -19.70
C ASP A 120 11.44 -5.90 -19.80
N ASP A 121 11.82 -4.92 -20.63
CA ASP A 121 13.21 -4.48 -20.76
C ASP A 121 13.72 -3.78 -19.50
N TYR A 122 12.81 -3.27 -18.65
CA TYR A 122 13.12 -2.58 -17.41
C TYR A 122 13.15 -3.49 -16.18
N GLU A 123 12.96 -4.81 -16.35
CA GLU A 123 12.86 -5.75 -15.23
C GLU A 123 14.05 -5.63 -14.27
N SER A 124 15.28 -5.63 -14.79
CA SER A 124 16.49 -5.57 -13.97
C SER A 124 16.53 -4.31 -13.09
N ASP A 125 16.16 -3.15 -13.66
CA ASP A 125 16.19 -1.86 -12.96
C ASP A 125 15.11 -1.77 -11.89
N VAL A 126 13.90 -2.23 -12.22
CA VAL A 126 12.77 -2.30 -11.29
C VAL A 126 13.12 -3.20 -10.09
N ILE A 127 13.63 -4.41 -10.34
CA ILE A 127 14.03 -5.33 -9.26
C ILE A 127 15.14 -4.73 -8.40
N SER A 128 16.14 -4.10 -9.02
CA SER A 128 17.25 -3.45 -8.30
C SER A 128 16.76 -2.36 -7.35
N LYS A 129 15.84 -1.50 -7.80
CA LYS A 129 15.25 -0.42 -7.00
C LYS A 129 14.33 -0.96 -5.89
N LEU A 130 13.48 -1.95 -6.20
CA LEU A 130 12.59 -2.57 -5.20
C LEU A 130 13.37 -3.31 -4.10
N LYS A 131 14.52 -3.92 -4.42
CA LYS A 131 15.40 -4.52 -3.40
C LYS A 131 15.91 -3.50 -2.39
N GLN A 132 16.22 -2.28 -2.84
CA GLN A 132 16.64 -1.21 -1.93
C GLN A 132 15.51 -0.81 -0.98
N PHE A 133 14.26 -0.71 -1.47
CA PHE A 133 13.10 -0.51 -0.61
C PHE A 133 12.94 -1.65 0.40
N ALA A 134 13.04 -2.91 -0.04
CA ALA A 134 12.94 -4.08 0.84
C ALA A 134 14.03 -4.09 1.93
N THR A 135 15.27 -3.73 1.58
CA THR A 135 16.38 -3.62 2.55
C THR A 135 16.12 -2.54 3.60
N ILE A 136 15.52 -1.41 3.22
CA ILE A 136 15.11 -0.39 4.21
C ILE A 136 14.05 -1.00 5.14
N ALA A 137 12.99 -1.58 4.60
CA ALA A 137 11.89 -2.11 5.41
C ALA A 137 12.34 -3.19 6.40
N GLU A 138 13.27 -4.06 6.00
CA GLU A 138 13.87 -5.09 6.84
C GLU A 138 14.55 -4.50 8.10
N GLN A 139 15.24 -3.36 7.97
CA GLN A 139 15.90 -2.70 9.11
C GLN A 139 14.92 -2.23 10.19
N TYR A 140 13.66 -1.98 9.82
CA TYR A 140 12.60 -1.53 10.72
C TYR A 140 11.61 -2.64 11.07
N ASN A 141 11.83 -3.87 10.58
CA ASN A 141 10.91 -4.99 10.71
C ASN A 141 9.50 -4.69 10.13
N ILE A 142 9.45 -3.95 9.03
CA ILE A 142 8.24 -3.59 8.28
C ILE A 142 8.10 -4.51 7.07
N ILE A 143 6.87 -4.83 6.69
CA ILE A 143 6.56 -5.59 5.48
C ILE A 143 6.02 -4.60 4.44
N LEU A 144 6.75 -4.44 3.34
CA LEU A 144 6.25 -3.72 2.18
C LEU A 144 5.29 -4.61 1.40
N LEU A 145 4.18 -4.03 0.97
CA LEU A 145 3.18 -4.74 0.20
C LEU A 145 3.11 -4.12 -1.20
N HIS A 146 3.65 -4.81 -2.20
CA HIS A 146 3.53 -4.38 -3.58
C HIS A 146 2.07 -4.54 -4.05
N GLU A 147 1.41 -3.42 -4.34
CA GLU A 147 0.09 -3.37 -4.95
C GLU A 147 0.21 -3.40 -6.49
N ASN A 148 -0.56 -4.28 -7.13
CA ASN A 148 -0.70 -4.25 -8.58
C ASN A 148 -1.53 -3.03 -9.00
N GLU A 149 -1.11 -2.29 -10.03
CA GLU A 149 -1.82 -1.11 -10.52
C GLU A 149 -1.57 -0.93 -12.02
N LYS A 150 -2.52 -0.34 -12.72
CA LYS A 150 -2.38 -0.06 -14.14
C LYS A 150 -1.23 0.93 -14.41
N ASP A 151 -0.58 0.78 -15.57
CA ASP A 151 0.49 1.64 -16.11
C ASP A 151 1.85 1.60 -15.36
N ILE A 152 1.99 0.79 -14.31
CA ILE A 152 3.29 0.51 -13.66
C ILE A 152 3.85 -0.86 -14.08
N PHE A 153 5.14 -1.12 -13.83
CA PHE A 153 5.75 -2.41 -14.17
C PHE A 153 4.98 -3.62 -13.61
N GLY A 154 4.50 -3.53 -12.37
CA GLY A 154 3.73 -4.57 -11.69
C GLY A 154 2.22 -4.50 -11.94
N ASP A 155 1.78 -4.23 -13.16
CA ASP A 155 0.37 -4.14 -13.56
C ASP A 155 -0.30 -5.52 -13.82
N ILE A 156 0.41 -6.45 -14.45
CA ILE A 156 -0.07 -7.80 -14.81
C ILE A 156 0.55 -8.87 -13.93
N ALA A 157 -0.17 -9.98 -13.73
CA ALA A 157 0.18 -10.97 -12.72
C ALA A 157 1.55 -11.63 -12.95
N ARG A 158 1.94 -11.84 -14.21
CA ARG A 158 3.28 -12.36 -14.55
C ARG A 158 4.40 -11.44 -14.04
N ARG A 159 4.27 -10.12 -14.20
CA ARG A 159 5.28 -9.15 -13.74
C ARG A 159 5.26 -8.99 -12.23
N CYS A 160 4.09 -9.00 -11.60
CA CYS A 160 3.99 -9.09 -10.13
C CYS A 160 4.73 -10.32 -9.60
N LYS A 161 4.55 -11.49 -10.23
CA LYS A 161 5.24 -12.73 -9.84
C LYS A 161 6.75 -12.61 -9.97
N VAL A 162 7.24 -12.05 -11.07
CA VAL A 162 8.67 -11.77 -11.27
C VAL A 162 9.22 -10.85 -10.18
N ILE A 163 8.50 -9.77 -9.84
CA ILE A 163 8.87 -8.88 -8.73
C ILE A 163 9.01 -9.64 -7.42
N LEU A 164 7.96 -10.36 -7.03
CA LEU A 164 7.89 -11.04 -5.73
C LEU A 164 8.97 -12.12 -5.61
N ASP A 165 9.21 -12.88 -6.67
CA ASP A 165 10.25 -13.91 -6.70
C ASP A 165 11.65 -13.34 -6.66
N LYS A 166 11.93 -12.31 -7.47
CA LYS A 166 13.28 -11.78 -7.63
C LYS A 166 13.69 -10.81 -6.53
N VAL A 167 12.76 -10.07 -5.94
CA VAL A 167 13.02 -9.33 -4.70
C VAL A 167 13.30 -10.30 -3.57
N GLY A 168 12.50 -11.36 -3.44
CA GLY A 168 12.83 -12.54 -2.62
C GLY A 168 13.04 -12.26 -1.13
N SER A 169 12.42 -11.21 -0.58
CA SER A 169 12.54 -10.81 0.83
C SER A 169 11.30 -11.20 1.63
N ALA A 170 11.48 -11.63 2.88
CA ALA A 170 10.37 -11.85 3.81
C ALA A 170 9.62 -10.54 4.16
N HIS A 171 10.29 -9.40 3.98
CA HIS A 171 9.77 -8.05 4.20
C HIS A 171 9.15 -7.44 2.93
N PHE A 172 8.90 -8.25 1.90
CA PHE A 172 8.30 -7.82 0.65
C PHE A 172 7.25 -8.83 0.19
N LYS A 173 5.99 -8.41 0.20
CA LYS A 173 4.81 -9.24 -0.03
C LYS A 173 3.85 -8.52 -0.98
N ALA A 174 2.69 -9.11 -1.27
CA ALA A 174 1.73 -8.55 -2.20
C ALA A 174 0.46 -8.04 -1.50
N ILE A 175 -0.06 -6.91 -2.01
CA ILE A 175 -1.48 -6.60 -1.97
C ILE A 175 -2.09 -7.15 -3.25
N PHE A 176 -3.20 -7.87 -3.12
CA PHE A 176 -3.99 -8.27 -4.27
C PHE A 176 -5.17 -7.33 -4.44
N ASP A 177 -5.14 -6.52 -5.50
CA ASP A 177 -6.25 -5.66 -5.91
C ASP A 177 -6.93 -6.24 -7.15
N PHE A 178 -8.17 -6.71 -6.95
CA PHE A 178 -8.97 -7.31 -8.01
C PHE A 178 -9.30 -6.31 -9.13
N ALA A 179 -9.68 -5.08 -8.77
CA ALA A 179 -10.13 -4.09 -9.74
C ALA A 179 -9.00 -3.67 -10.68
N ASN A 180 -7.78 -3.56 -10.15
CA ASN A 180 -6.60 -3.21 -10.95
C ASN A 180 -6.25 -4.29 -11.99
N PHE A 181 -6.40 -5.58 -11.67
CA PHE A 181 -6.22 -6.66 -12.65
C PHE A 181 -7.34 -6.67 -13.71
N VAL A 182 -8.59 -6.42 -13.32
CA VAL A 182 -9.71 -6.27 -14.27
C VAL A 182 -9.43 -5.12 -15.26
N GLN A 183 -8.91 -3.99 -14.78
CA GLN A 183 -8.54 -2.86 -15.63
C GLN A 183 -7.40 -3.16 -16.62
N CYS A 184 -6.58 -4.17 -16.34
CA CYS A 184 -5.53 -4.68 -17.21
C CYS A 184 -6.01 -5.82 -18.13
N GLY A 185 -7.28 -6.22 -18.05
CA GLY A 185 -7.86 -7.27 -18.89
C GLY A 185 -7.46 -8.69 -18.48
N GLU A 186 -6.98 -8.88 -17.25
CA GLU A 186 -6.53 -10.18 -16.75
C GLU A 186 -7.67 -10.98 -16.10
N ASP A 187 -7.57 -12.31 -16.13
CA ASP A 187 -8.44 -13.21 -15.36
C ASP A 187 -8.01 -13.20 -13.89
N THR A 188 -8.82 -12.55 -13.04
CA THR A 188 -8.51 -12.36 -11.63
C THR A 188 -8.34 -13.66 -10.85
N GLN A 189 -9.04 -14.74 -11.22
CA GLN A 189 -8.88 -16.04 -10.56
C GLN A 189 -7.51 -16.64 -10.89
N ALA A 190 -7.11 -16.60 -12.16
CA ALA A 190 -5.79 -17.06 -12.58
C ALA A 190 -4.67 -16.21 -11.95
N CYS A 191 -4.85 -14.89 -11.86
CA CYS A 191 -3.92 -14.00 -11.14
C CYS A 191 -3.80 -14.39 -9.66
N TYR A 192 -4.93 -14.64 -9.00
CA TYR A 192 -4.96 -15.03 -7.59
C TYR A 192 -4.23 -16.35 -7.37
N ASP A 193 -4.52 -17.37 -8.18
CA ASP A 193 -3.87 -18.68 -8.07
C ASP A 193 -2.35 -18.56 -8.21
N LEU A 194 -1.87 -17.74 -9.16
CA LEU A 194 -0.45 -17.50 -9.38
C LEU A 194 0.25 -16.77 -8.21
N LEU A 195 -0.44 -15.83 -7.56
CA LEU A 195 0.14 -14.92 -6.57
C LEU A 195 -0.15 -15.30 -5.12
N SER A 196 -1.12 -16.20 -4.88
CA SER A 196 -1.70 -16.55 -3.57
C SER A 196 -0.72 -16.77 -2.42
N ASN A 197 0.45 -17.37 -2.70
CA ASN A 197 1.49 -17.64 -1.72
C ASN A 197 2.27 -16.39 -1.26
N HIS A 198 2.15 -15.27 -1.97
CA HIS A 198 2.79 -14.00 -1.65
C HIS A 198 1.81 -12.96 -1.09
N ILE A 199 0.50 -13.22 -1.11
CA ILE A 199 -0.53 -12.29 -0.69
C ILE A 199 -0.67 -12.29 0.84
N GLU A 200 -0.47 -11.12 1.44
CA GLU A 200 -0.73 -10.84 2.87
C GLU A 200 -1.93 -9.88 3.06
N TYR A 201 -2.28 -9.13 2.01
CA TYR A 201 -3.30 -8.08 2.05
C TYR A 201 -4.17 -8.15 0.80
N ILE A 202 -5.46 -7.82 0.94
CA ILE A 202 -6.41 -7.84 -0.17
C ILE A 202 -7.17 -6.52 -0.19
N HIS A 203 -7.12 -5.84 -1.33
CA HIS A 203 -7.98 -4.70 -1.62
C HIS A 203 -9.27 -5.21 -2.29
N ILE A 204 -10.40 -5.04 -1.62
CA ILE A 204 -11.72 -5.24 -2.21
C ILE A 204 -12.21 -3.87 -2.66
N LYS A 205 -12.39 -3.69 -3.96
CA LYS A 205 -12.99 -2.49 -4.51
C LYS A 205 -14.24 -2.86 -5.29
N ASP A 206 -15.30 -2.08 -5.14
CA ASP A 206 -16.37 -2.11 -6.14
C ASP A 206 -16.01 -1.11 -7.24
N ALA A 207 -16.09 -1.55 -8.50
CA ALA A 207 -15.74 -0.74 -9.66
C ALA A 207 -16.84 -0.88 -10.70
N VAL A 208 -17.51 0.24 -11.01
CA VAL A 208 -18.49 0.28 -12.11
C VAL A 208 -17.72 0.45 -13.41
N TYR A 209 -17.96 -0.42 -14.40
CA TYR A 209 -17.24 -0.42 -15.68
C TYR A 209 -17.33 0.93 -16.44
N GLU A 210 -18.39 1.71 -16.21
CA GLU A 210 -18.69 2.95 -16.94
C GLU A 210 -18.25 4.24 -16.22
N ASP A 211 -18.22 4.27 -14.89
CA ASP A 211 -17.91 5.47 -14.11
C ASP A 211 -16.82 5.14 -13.10
N SER A 212 -15.68 5.84 -13.18
CA SER A 212 -14.43 5.56 -12.47
C SER A 212 -14.46 5.77 -10.94
N ILE A 213 -15.62 5.57 -10.30
CA ILE A 213 -15.81 5.65 -8.86
C ILE A 213 -15.52 4.28 -8.25
N ASN A 214 -14.49 4.22 -7.41
CA ASN A 214 -14.12 3.02 -6.66
C ASN A 214 -14.40 3.24 -5.18
N VAL A 215 -15.08 2.29 -4.51
CA VAL A 215 -15.17 2.23 -3.04
C VAL A 215 -14.17 1.19 -2.55
N VAL A 216 -13.26 1.55 -1.64
CA VAL A 216 -12.15 0.66 -1.23
C VAL A 216 -12.34 0.07 0.16
N LEU A 217 -12.48 -1.24 0.24
CA LEU A 217 -12.49 -2.05 1.45
C LEU A 217 -11.15 -2.80 1.63
N VAL A 218 -10.58 -2.58 2.80
CA VAL A 218 -9.39 -3.17 3.43
C VAL A 218 -9.54 -4.60 3.99
N MET A 219 -9.01 -5.69 3.42
CA MET A 219 -8.93 -6.97 4.17
C MET A 219 -7.49 -7.42 4.42
N VAL A 220 -7.19 -7.75 5.68
CA VAL A 220 -5.91 -8.35 6.10
C VAL A 220 -6.10 -9.84 6.30
N LYS A 221 -5.20 -10.64 5.72
CA LYS A 221 -5.21 -12.11 5.84
C LYS A 221 -4.65 -12.57 7.18
#